data_AF-A0A6P0GCE8-F1
#
_entry.id   AF-A0A6P0GCE8-F1
#
_cell.length_a   1.000
_cell.length_b   1.000
_cell.length_c   1.000
_cell.angle_alpha   90.00
_cell.angle_beta   90.00
_cell.angle_gamma   90.00
#
_symmetry.space_group_name_H-M   'P 1'
#
loop_
_entity.id
_entity.type
_entity.pdbx_description
1 polymer ?
#
loop_
_entity_poly.entity_id
_entity_poly.type
_entity_poly.pdbx_seq_one_letter_code
_entity_poly.pdbx_strand_id
1 'polypeptide(L)'
;MNDLRISLIQGDTRWHDPAGNRDYYAALLEPLAGQTDLVILPETFTSGFSNDAIDKAEGMDGPTVAWVRAQAARLGAAVTGSVQLRTDAGVFNRLLWATPDGALQYYDKRHLFRFGNEHLRYAAGRERLTVEWKGWRINPQVCYDLRFPVFCRNRFDVERPGQMDFDLQV
;
A
#
# COMPACT_ATOMS: atom_id res chain seq x y z
N MET A 1 15.95 17.88 5.48
CA MET A 1 14.62 17.23 5.58
C MET A 1 14.11 17.42 6.99
N ASN A 2 12.81 17.64 7.15
CA ASN A 2 12.19 17.51 8.47
C ASN A 2 11.99 16.02 8.78
N ASP A 3 11.90 15.68 10.06
CA ASP A 3 11.57 14.33 10.49
C ASP A 3 10.21 13.88 9.93
N LEU A 4 10.06 12.58 9.68
CA LEU A 4 8.83 11.98 9.16
C LEU A 4 8.16 11.16 10.28
N ARG A 5 6.93 11.53 10.67
CA ARG A 5 6.15 10.79 11.65
C ARG A 5 5.41 9.64 10.97
N ILE A 6 5.70 8.42 11.39
CA ILE A 6 5.12 7.20 10.79
C ILE A 6 4.26 6.49 11.84
N SER A 7 3.02 6.16 11.47
CA SER A 7 2.11 5.35 12.27
C SER A 7 1.93 3.97 11.65
N LEU A 8 2.26 2.92 12.41
CA LEU A 8 2.10 1.54 12.01
C LEU A 8 0.79 1.00 12.57
N ILE A 9 -0.14 0.61 11.70
CA ILE A 9 -1.47 0.15 12.12
C ILE A 9 -1.52 -1.36 12.10
N GLN A 10 -1.09 -1.95 13.21
CA GLN A 10 -1.14 -3.39 13.41
C GLN A 10 -2.56 -3.82 13.82
N GLY A 11 -3.45 -3.90 12.84
CA GLY A 11 -4.84 -4.34 13.02
C GLY A 11 -5.04 -5.84 12.84
N ASP A 12 -6.08 -6.37 13.47
CA ASP A 12 -6.59 -7.73 13.27
C ASP A 12 -7.62 -7.73 12.13
N THR A 13 -7.13 -7.89 10.90
CA THR A 13 -7.96 -7.81 9.68
C THR A 13 -9.11 -8.80 9.73
N ARG A 14 -10.34 -8.30 9.63
CA ARG A 14 -11.55 -9.13 9.58
C ARG A 14 -11.56 -9.95 8.30
N TRP A 15 -11.84 -11.25 8.44
CA TRP A 15 -11.84 -12.14 7.29
C TRP A 15 -13.03 -11.85 6.36
N HIS A 16 -12.73 -11.58 5.08
CA HIS A 16 -13.72 -11.40 4.01
C HIS A 16 -14.80 -10.32 4.26
N ASP A 17 -14.48 -9.28 5.02
CA ASP A 17 -15.40 -8.20 5.36
C ASP A 17 -14.85 -6.80 4.99
N PRO A 18 -14.92 -6.39 3.70
CA PRO A 18 -14.37 -5.10 3.28
C PRO A 18 -15.01 -3.89 3.97
N ALA A 19 -16.33 -3.93 4.19
CA ALA A 19 -17.03 -2.84 4.85
C ALA A 19 -16.63 -2.75 6.32
N GLY A 20 -16.68 -3.86 7.06
CA GLY A 20 -16.29 -3.86 8.45
C GLY A 20 -14.80 -3.54 8.65
N ASN A 21 -13.91 -3.94 7.74
CA ASN A 21 -12.51 -3.54 7.80
C ASN A 21 -12.32 -2.03 7.59
N ARG A 22 -13.04 -1.42 6.64
CA ARG A 22 -12.99 0.05 6.46
C ARG A 22 -13.45 0.78 7.73
N ASP A 23 -14.48 0.29 8.41
CA ASP A 23 -14.94 0.87 9.68
C ASP A 23 -13.93 0.65 10.81
N TYR A 24 -13.40 -0.58 10.91
CA TYR A 24 -12.40 -0.97 11.90
C TYR A 24 -11.12 -0.12 11.79
N TYR A 25 -10.54 -0.06 10.59
CA TYR A 25 -9.35 0.76 10.37
C TYR A 25 -9.66 2.24 10.51
N ALA A 26 -10.83 2.73 10.07
CA ALA A 26 -11.18 4.14 10.27
C ALA A 26 -11.16 4.54 11.76
N ALA A 27 -11.68 3.67 12.64
CA ALA A 27 -11.65 3.88 14.09
C ALA A 27 -10.21 3.88 14.65
N LEU A 28 -9.34 2.99 14.17
CA LEU A 28 -7.92 2.98 14.55
C LEU A 28 -7.17 4.22 14.07
N LEU A 29 -7.55 4.75 12.91
CA LEU A 29 -6.94 5.93 12.32
C LEU A 29 -7.44 7.24 12.95
N GLU A 30 -8.64 7.24 13.53
CA GLU A 30 -9.30 8.45 14.05
C GLU A 30 -8.39 9.36 14.91
N PRO A 31 -7.67 8.82 15.91
CA PRO A 31 -6.86 9.65 16.81
C PRO A 31 -5.63 10.28 16.13
N LEU A 32 -5.26 9.84 14.94
CA LEU A 32 -3.99 10.21 14.30
C LEU A 32 -4.06 11.53 13.53
N ALA A 33 -5.24 12.14 13.38
CA ALA A 33 -5.41 13.36 12.61
C ALA A 33 -4.51 14.49 13.13
N GLY A 34 -3.68 15.06 12.23
CA GLY A 34 -2.67 16.07 12.58
C GLY A 34 -1.44 15.55 13.34
N GLN A 35 -1.43 14.29 13.77
CA GLN A 35 -0.35 13.69 14.58
C GLN A 35 0.63 12.83 13.78
N THR A 36 0.33 12.52 12.52
CA THR A 36 1.13 11.65 11.66
C THR A 36 1.37 12.26 10.28
N ASP A 37 2.43 11.82 9.60
CA ASP A 37 2.72 12.19 8.21
C ASP A 37 2.49 11.00 7.27
N LEU A 38 2.73 9.78 7.73
CA LEU A 38 2.53 8.53 6.97
C LEU A 38 1.87 7.47 7.84
N VAL A 39 0.75 6.93 7.37
CA VAL A 39 0.04 5.79 7.95
C VAL A 39 0.27 4.56 7.08
N ILE A 40 0.67 3.46 7.70
CA ILE A 40 0.88 2.17 7.04
C ILE A 40 -0.13 1.15 7.58
N LEU A 41 -1.04 0.71 6.71
CA LEU A 41 -1.99 -0.37 6.91
C LEU A 41 -1.40 -1.71 6.44
N PRO A 42 -1.93 -2.85 6.92
CA PRO A 42 -1.46 -4.16 6.48
C PRO A 42 -1.68 -4.46 4.98
N GLU A 43 -1.05 -5.53 4.51
CA GLU A 43 -1.35 -6.15 3.23
C GLU A 43 -2.78 -6.71 3.21
N THR A 44 -3.49 -6.52 2.10
CA THR A 44 -4.86 -7.04 1.85
C THR A 44 -5.86 -6.70 2.97
N PHE A 45 -5.80 -5.46 3.47
CA PHE A 45 -6.45 -5.05 4.72
C PHE A 45 -7.98 -5.06 4.71
N THR A 46 -8.63 -5.31 3.56
CA THR A 46 -10.09 -5.39 3.49
C THR A 46 -10.64 -6.81 3.54
N SER A 47 -9.82 -7.83 3.28
CA SER A 47 -10.28 -9.23 3.25
C SER A 47 -9.43 -10.18 4.06
N GLY A 48 -8.22 -9.76 4.46
CA GLY A 48 -7.15 -10.67 4.83
C GLY A 48 -6.53 -11.36 3.62
N PHE A 49 -5.44 -12.09 3.84
CA PHE A 49 -4.72 -12.81 2.80
C PHE A 49 -5.51 -14.06 2.37
N SER A 50 -6.36 -13.89 1.35
CA SER A 50 -7.22 -14.96 0.85
C SER A 50 -7.17 -15.04 -0.68
N ASN A 51 -7.09 -16.27 -1.19
CA ASN A 51 -7.22 -16.51 -2.62
C ASN A 51 -8.69 -16.43 -3.09
N ASP A 52 -9.66 -16.65 -2.21
CA ASP A 52 -11.10 -16.64 -2.56
C ASP A 52 -11.67 -15.22 -2.62
N ALA A 53 -10.94 -14.24 -2.06
CA ALA A 53 -11.30 -12.82 -2.15
C ALA A 53 -11.28 -12.29 -3.59
N ILE A 54 -10.62 -12.99 -4.52
CA ILE A 54 -10.49 -12.56 -5.91
C ILE A 54 -11.84 -12.33 -6.58
N ASP A 55 -12.84 -13.19 -6.34
CA ASP A 55 -14.15 -13.10 -6.98
C ASP A 55 -14.92 -11.84 -6.58
N LYS A 56 -14.60 -11.29 -5.41
CA LYS A 56 -15.21 -10.08 -4.86
C LYS A 56 -14.26 -8.87 -4.90
N ALA A 57 -13.13 -8.98 -5.59
CA ALA A 57 -12.16 -7.90 -5.71
C ALA A 57 -12.82 -6.65 -6.32
N GLU A 58 -12.67 -5.53 -5.63
CA GLU A 58 -13.17 -4.23 -6.06
C GLU A 58 -12.38 -3.72 -7.28
N GLY A 59 -12.89 -2.68 -7.96
CA GLY A 59 -12.15 -1.96 -9.00
C GLY A 59 -11.51 -0.67 -8.48
N MET A 60 -10.78 0.04 -9.34
CA MET A 60 -10.18 1.35 -8.98
C MET A 60 -11.21 2.41 -8.60
N ASP A 61 -12.44 2.31 -9.09
CA ASP A 61 -13.58 3.17 -8.69
C ASP A 61 -14.35 2.63 -7.46
N GLY A 62 -13.79 1.62 -6.80
CA GLY A 62 -14.41 0.92 -5.68
C GLY A 62 -14.37 1.70 -4.36
N PRO A 63 -15.20 1.28 -3.38
CA PRO A 63 -15.34 1.98 -2.11
C PRO A 63 -14.04 2.00 -1.29
N THR A 64 -13.15 1.02 -1.44
CA THR A 64 -11.86 1.02 -0.71
C THR A 64 -10.90 2.09 -1.23
N VAL A 65 -10.87 2.32 -2.55
CA VAL A 65 -10.05 3.39 -3.14
C VAL A 65 -10.59 4.77 -2.74
N ALA A 66 -11.91 4.95 -2.74
CA ALA A 66 -12.53 6.16 -2.23
C ALA A 66 -12.22 6.36 -0.73
N TRP A 67 -12.30 5.29 0.07
CA TRP A 67 -12.04 5.32 1.50
C TRP A 67 -10.59 5.72 1.82
N VAL A 68 -9.59 5.16 1.15
CA VAL A 68 -8.19 5.48 1.46
C VAL A 68 -7.86 6.95 1.15
N ARG A 69 -8.42 7.49 0.06
CA ARG A 69 -8.30 8.93 -0.27
C ARG A 69 -8.96 9.80 0.80
N ALA A 70 -10.15 9.40 1.27
CA ALA A 70 -10.85 10.12 2.34
C ALA A 70 -10.07 10.08 3.66
N GLN A 71 -9.46 8.94 4.02
CA GLN A 71 -8.61 8.84 5.20
C GLN A 71 -7.37 9.73 5.07
N ALA A 72 -6.69 9.72 3.93
CA ALA A 72 -5.54 10.60 3.70
C ALA A 72 -5.89 12.08 3.90
N ALA A 73 -6.98 12.54 3.27
CA ALA A 73 -7.48 13.90 3.45
C ALA A 73 -7.85 14.22 4.90
N ARG A 74 -8.59 13.32 5.58
CA ARG A 74 -9.03 13.51 6.98
C ARG A 74 -7.85 13.61 7.95
N LEU A 75 -6.80 12.83 7.73
CA LEU A 75 -5.63 12.79 8.61
C LEU A 75 -4.62 13.90 8.33
N GLY A 76 -4.62 14.45 7.11
CA GLY A 76 -3.55 15.33 6.63
C GLY A 76 -2.24 14.58 6.38
N ALA A 77 -2.33 13.28 6.08
CA ALA A 77 -1.20 12.35 6.02
C ALA A 77 -1.29 11.45 4.78
N ALA A 78 -0.15 10.92 4.32
CA ALA A 78 -0.16 9.84 3.35
C ALA A 78 -0.71 8.56 4.02
N VAL A 79 -1.53 7.80 3.30
CA VAL A 79 -2.06 6.50 3.76
C VAL A 79 -1.72 5.45 2.73
N THR A 80 -1.09 4.37 3.20
CA THR A 80 -0.70 3.23 2.36
C THR A 80 -1.11 1.90 2.96
N GLY A 81 -1.31 0.91 2.09
CA GLY A 81 -1.76 -0.45 2.39
C GLY A 81 -2.16 -1.14 1.09
N SER A 82 -2.25 -2.47 1.09
CA SER A 82 -2.63 -3.19 -0.14
C SER A 82 -4.02 -3.79 -0.11
N VAL A 83 -4.59 -3.97 -1.30
CA VAL A 83 -5.92 -4.53 -1.53
C VAL A 83 -5.90 -5.37 -2.80
N GLN A 84 -6.73 -6.40 -2.84
CA GLN A 84 -7.06 -7.10 -4.08
C GLN A 84 -7.87 -6.15 -4.99
N LEU A 85 -7.29 -5.71 -6.11
CA LEU A 85 -7.95 -4.81 -7.04
C LEU A 85 -7.99 -5.39 -8.45
N ARG A 86 -9.19 -5.36 -9.04
CA ARG A 86 -9.49 -5.84 -10.38
C ARG A 86 -9.27 -4.73 -11.40
N THR A 87 -8.66 -5.12 -12.51
CA THR A 87 -8.51 -4.35 -13.74
C THR A 87 -8.81 -5.25 -14.93
N ASP A 88 -8.81 -4.71 -16.14
CA ASP A 88 -8.94 -5.49 -17.37
C ASP A 88 -7.80 -6.52 -17.55
N ALA A 89 -6.63 -6.27 -16.96
CA ALA A 89 -5.47 -7.16 -17.03
C ALA A 89 -5.49 -8.29 -15.97
N GLY A 90 -6.45 -8.30 -15.06
CA GLY A 90 -6.56 -9.27 -13.97
C GLY A 90 -6.71 -8.62 -12.60
N VAL A 91 -6.63 -9.42 -11.55
CA VAL A 91 -6.67 -8.96 -10.16
C VAL A 91 -5.26 -8.92 -9.59
N PHE A 92 -4.88 -7.79 -9.01
CA PHE A 92 -3.58 -7.57 -8.41
C PHE A 92 -3.69 -7.45 -6.90
N ASN A 93 -2.65 -7.85 -6.19
CA ASN A 93 -2.40 -7.37 -4.84
C ASN A 93 -1.76 -5.99 -4.96
N ARG A 94 -2.60 -4.95 -4.92
CA ARG A 94 -2.25 -3.57 -5.25
C ARG A 94 -2.08 -2.77 -3.98
N LEU A 95 -0.86 -2.31 -3.71
CA LEU A 95 -0.60 -1.25 -2.75
C LEU A 95 -1.11 0.08 -3.29
N LEU A 96 -1.89 0.78 -2.47
CA LEU A 96 -2.37 2.13 -2.75
C LEU A 96 -1.53 3.11 -1.94
N TRP A 97 -1.17 4.23 -2.56
CA TRP A 97 -0.51 5.36 -1.91
C TRP A 97 -1.37 6.60 -2.12
N ALA A 98 -2.14 6.97 -1.11
CA ALA A 98 -3.02 8.14 -1.16
C ALA A 98 -2.42 9.28 -0.34
N THR A 99 -2.46 10.50 -0.89
CA THR A 99 -1.98 11.72 -0.22
C THR A 99 -3.13 12.70 0.04
N PRO A 100 -3.01 13.61 1.03
CA PRO A 100 -4.10 14.48 1.45
C PRO A 100 -4.49 15.55 0.41
N ASP A 101 -3.64 15.80 -0.58
CA ASP A 101 -3.95 16.64 -1.75
C ASP A 101 -4.85 15.95 -2.78
N GLY A 102 -5.23 14.69 -2.50
CA GLY A 102 -6.12 13.89 -3.33
C GLY A 102 -5.41 13.07 -4.40
N ALA A 103 -4.07 13.14 -4.50
CA ALA A 103 -3.34 12.28 -5.41
C ALA A 103 -3.39 10.81 -4.95
N LEU A 104 -3.34 9.91 -5.93
CA LEU A 104 -3.34 8.46 -5.71
C LEU A 104 -2.33 7.83 -6.66
N GLN A 105 -1.36 7.14 -6.09
CA GLN A 105 -0.42 6.29 -6.82
C GLN A 105 -0.61 4.84 -6.35
N TYR A 106 -0.06 3.89 -7.08
CA TYR A 106 -0.18 2.48 -6.70
C TYR A 106 1.04 1.66 -7.16
N TYR A 107 1.21 0.52 -6.50
CA TYR A 107 2.20 -0.50 -6.82
C TYR A 107 1.51 -1.86 -6.83
N ASP A 108 1.61 -2.58 -7.95
CA ASP A 108 1.17 -3.96 -8.02
C ASP A 108 2.29 -4.88 -7.53
N LYS A 109 2.00 -5.72 -6.53
CA LYS A 109 2.96 -6.67 -5.96
C LYS A 109 3.63 -7.48 -7.06
N ARG A 110 4.95 -7.35 -7.16
CA ARG A 110 5.74 -8.03 -8.18
C ARG A 110 5.92 -9.50 -7.86
N HIS A 111 6.29 -9.83 -6.62
CA HIS A 111 6.57 -11.21 -6.23
C HIS A 111 5.38 -11.82 -5.50
N LEU A 112 4.53 -12.53 -6.23
CA LEU A 112 3.41 -13.26 -5.63
C LEU A 112 3.93 -14.40 -4.75
N PHE A 113 3.30 -14.59 -3.58
CA PHE A 113 3.69 -15.57 -2.59
C PHE A 113 3.31 -16.98 -3.04
N ARG A 114 4.23 -17.64 -3.74
CA ARG A 114 4.02 -18.96 -4.35
C ARG A 114 3.59 -20.02 -3.34
N PHE A 115 4.18 -20.03 -2.14
CA PHE A 115 3.84 -20.99 -1.08
C PHE A 115 2.38 -20.84 -0.61
N GLY A 116 1.81 -19.63 -0.67
CA GLY A 116 0.40 -19.36 -0.39
C GLY A 116 -0.53 -19.48 -1.61
N ASN A 117 -0.04 -20.01 -2.74
CA ASN A 117 -0.79 -20.16 -3.99
C ASN A 117 -1.31 -18.85 -4.63
N GLU A 118 -0.78 -17.68 -4.22
CA GLU A 118 -1.20 -16.36 -4.75
C GLU A 118 -1.03 -16.28 -6.28
N HIS A 119 0.07 -16.85 -6.79
CA HIS A 119 0.42 -16.92 -8.20
C HIS A 119 -0.56 -17.70 -9.11
N LEU A 120 -1.50 -18.45 -8.54
CA LEU A 120 -2.48 -19.19 -9.32
C LEU A 120 -3.67 -18.33 -9.74
N ARG A 121 -3.89 -17.19 -9.09
CA ARG A 121 -5.10 -16.37 -9.27
C ARG A 121 -4.81 -14.89 -9.49
N TYR A 122 -3.78 -14.35 -8.83
CA TYR A 122 -3.42 -12.94 -9.00
C TYR A 122 -2.47 -12.72 -10.17
N ALA A 123 -2.62 -11.57 -10.82
CA ALA A 123 -1.65 -11.05 -11.77
C ALA A 123 -0.47 -10.43 -11.01
N ALA A 124 0.75 -10.68 -11.50
CA ALA A 124 1.97 -10.12 -10.94
C ALA A 124 2.23 -8.72 -11.51
N GLY A 125 2.63 -7.79 -10.64
CA GLY A 125 3.17 -6.51 -11.06
C GLY A 125 4.57 -6.63 -11.68
N ARG A 126 5.10 -5.51 -12.14
CA ARG A 126 6.42 -5.45 -12.78
C ARG A 126 7.25 -4.27 -12.28
N GLU A 127 6.67 -3.09 -12.30
CA GLU A 127 7.38 -1.84 -12.01
C GLU A 127 7.59 -1.64 -10.51
N ARG A 128 8.67 -0.94 -10.17
CA ARG A 128 8.92 -0.47 -8.80
C ARG A 128 8.29 0.93 -8.65
N LEU A 129 7.64 1.18 -7.52
CA LEU A 129 7.14 2.52 -7.19
C LEU A 129 8.12 3.24 -6.27
N THR A 130 8.42 4.50 -6.60
CA THR A 130 9.08 5.44 -5.69
C THR A 130 8.25 6.71 -5.64
N VAL A 131 7.89 7.16 -4.45
CA VAL A 131 7.07 8.36 -4.20
C VAL A 131 7.85 9.41 -3.41
N GLU A 132 7.46 10.67 -3.51
CA GLU A 132 8.03 11.75 -2.70
C GLU A 132 6.98 12.31 -1.76
N TRP A 133 7.30 12.37 -0.47
CA TRP A 133 6.38 12.86 0.55
C TRP A 133 7.14 13.55 1.68
N LYS A 134 6.76 14.81 1.99
CA LYS A 134 7.41 15.63 3.03
C LYS A 134 8.95 15.73 2.86
N GLY A 135 9.41 15.71 1.60
CA GLY A 135 10.83 15.75 1.25
C GLY A 135 11.53 14.39 1.31
N TRP A 136 10.86 13.31 1.71
CA TRP A 136 11.40 11.95 1.72
C TRP A 136 11.06 11.22 0.43
N ARG A 137 12.03 10.52 -0.15
CA ARG A 137 11.80 9.60 -1.27
C ARG A 137 11.58 8.19 -0.71
N ILE A 138 10.40 7.63 -0.92
CA ILE A 138 9.92 6.41 -0.26
C ILE A 138 9.66 5.33 -1.30
N ASN A 139 10.17 4.12 -1.08
CA ASN A 139 9.94 2.95 -1.91
C ASN A 139 9.02 1.95 -1.18
N PRO A 140 7.69 2.02 -1.40
CA PRO A 140 6.75 1.05 -0.83
C PRO A 140 6.79 -0.28 -1.58
N GLN A 141 6.79 -1.40 -0.85
CA GLN A 141 6.74 -2.77 -1.35
C GLN A 141 5.72 -3.61 -0.57
N VAL A 142 5.42 -4.84 -1.02
CA VAL A 142 4.41 -5.68 -0.38
C VAL A 142 4.98 -7.04 0.03
N CYS A 143 5.06 -7.25 1.34
CA CYS A 143 5.24 -8.56 1.99
C CYS A 143 6.36 -9.42 1.37
N TYR A 144 6.00 -10.35 0.48
CA TYR A 144 6.94 -11.31 -0.09
C TYR A 144 8.07 -10.66 -0.92
N ASP A 145 7.85 -9.44 -1.41
CA ASP A 145 8.90 -8.63 -2.07
C ASP A 145 10.16 -8.49 -1.21
N LEU A 146 10.03 -8.45 0.12
CA LEU A 146 11.14 -8.36 1.08
C LEU A 146 12.23 -9.43 0.87
N ARG A 147 11.87 -10.58 0.31
CA ARG A 147 12.80 -11.70 0.08
C ARG A 147 13.60 -11.58 -1.22
N PHE A 148 13.40 -10.53 -2.01
CA PHE A 148 14.02 -10.35 -3.33
C PHE A 148 14.99 -9.15 -3.30
N PRO A 149 16.21 -9.31 -2.73
CA PRO A 149 17.10 -8.19 -2.39
C PRO A 149 17.55 -7.36 -3.59
N VAL A 150 17.60 -7.96 -4.79
CA VAL A 150 17.91 -7.21 -6.02
C VAL A 150 16.80 -6.21 -6.35
N PHE A 151 15.53 -6.58 -6.14
CA PHE A 151 14.40 -5.69 -6.33
C PHE A 151 14.33 -4.60 -5.24
N CYS A 152 14.64 -4.98 -3.99
CA CYS A 152 14.72 -4.07 -2.85
C CYS A 152 15.96 -3.16 -2.85
N ARG A 153 16.89 -3.34 -3.80
CA ARG A 153 18.19 -2.66 -3.75
C ARG A 153 18.02 -1.15 -3.86
N ASN A 154 18.49 -0.46 -2.83
CA ASN A 154 18.69 0.98 -2.88
C ASN A 154 19.97 1.26 -3.69
N ARG A 155 19.87 1.74 -4.93
CA ARG A 155 21.04 1.99 -5.79
C ARG A 155 21.59 3.39 -5.54
N PHE A 156 22.83 3.66 -5.93
CA PHE A 156 23.47 4.98 -5.81
C PHE A 156 23.76 5.52 -7.22
N ASP A 157 23.47 6.80 -7.46
CA ASP A 157 23.75 7.49 -8.72
C ASP A 157 23.03 6.89 -9.95
N VAL A 158 21.82 6.33 -9.75
CA VAL A 158 21.00 5.73 -10.81
C VAL A 158 19.74 6.54 -11.10
N GLU A 159 18.85 6.70 -10.11
CA GLU A 159 17.66 7.58 -10.27
C GLU A 159 17.94 9.01 -9.83
N ARG A 160 18.92 9.22 -8.94
CA ARG A 160 19.31 10.52 -8.39
C ARG A 160 20.83 10.71 -8.48
N PRO A 161 21.33 11.72 -9.21
CA PRO A 161 22.77 12.00 -9.28
C PRO A 161 23.40 12.21 -7.90
N GLY A 162 24.46 11.48 -7.61
CA GLY A 162 25.22 11.57 -6.35
C GLY A 162 24.43 11.19 -5.09
N GLN A 163 23.30 10.49 -5.22
CA GLN A 163 22.42 10.13 -4.11
C GLN A 163 21.92 8.69 -4.24
N MET A 164 21.40 8.14 -3.14
CA MET A 164 20.68 6.87 -3.14
C MET A 164 19.36 7.01 -3.93
N ASP A 165 18.77 5.93 -4.46
CA ASP A 165 17.49 6.00 -5.19
C ASP A 165 16.31 6.42 -4.30
N PHE A 166 16.34 6.04 -3.02
CA PHE A 166 15.31 6.38 -2.03
C PHE A 166 15.94 6.51 -0.63
N ASP A 167 15.20 7.18 0.26
CA ASP A 167 15.63 7.48 1.63
C ASP A 167 14.98 6.52 2.64
N LEU A 168 13.82 5.97 2.31
CA LEU A 168 13.07 5.01 3.12
C LEU A 168 12.46 3.90 2.24
N GLN A 169 12.55 2.65 2.69
CA GLN A 169 11.78 1.53 2.13
C GLN A 169 10.74 1.11 3.17
N VAL A 170 9.50 0.91 2.72
CA VAL A 170 8.37 0.48 3.55
C VAL A 170 7.66 -0.71 2.93
#